data_AF-B4M5Q6-F1
#
_entry.id   AF-B4M5Q6-F1
#
_cell.length_a   1.000
_cell.length_b   1.000
_cell.length_c   1.000
_cell.angle_alpha   90.00
_cell.angle_beta   90.00
_cell.angle_gamma   90.00
#
_symmetry.space_group_name_H-M   'P 1'
#
loop_
_entity.id
_entity.type
_entity.pdbx_description
1 polymer ?
#
loop_
_entity_poly.entity_id
_entity_poly.type
_entity_poly.pdbx_seq_one_letter_code
_entity_poly.pdbx_strand_id
1 'polypeptide(L)'
;MGRTIRILSLLLLALTRGHAEDTSTTETHTETKTTEYGPISMVIDQLADMAVDVSDETSSQLQANIERTLMDITDNIDAMTTNAMAEMSIAIDDTNQLLMANPSCNAAWNMQEFTINVTDQLRACTMRLSGMIGAYRDDGQQVLSNVQSFVQQMAQLPILCQNQAMGAALAPLGLSFDNSNSCFLRGMTAINQGLAEAMHNASLLLVRTRRLSQEQGARSQQCSDAVVAQVVEYLRVQRANCS
;
A
#
# COMPACT_ATOMS: atom_id res chain seq x y z
N MET A 1 -20.26 30.73 -15.99
CA MET A 1 -19.04 30.27 -15.29
C MET A 1 -19.41 30.07 -13.83
N GLY A 2 -19.36 28.92 -13.18
CA GLY A 2 -19.21 27.51 -13.52
C GLY A 2 -19.59 26.80 -12.20
N ARG A 3 -20.65 25.98 -12.20
CA ARG A 3 -21.15 25.32 -10.99
C ARG A 3 -21.84 24.01 -11.39
N THR A 4 -21.02 23.01 -11.65
CA THR A 4 -21.42 21.61 -11.79
C THR A 4 -20.32 20.78 -11.16
N ILE A 5 -20.69 19.87 -10.26
CA ILE A 5 -20.00 18.64 -9.83
C ILE A 5 -20.48 18.31 -8.40
N ARG A 6 -20.89 17.06 -8.21
CA ARG A 6 -21.36 16.39 -6.97
C ARG A 6 -22.86 16.36 -6.69
N ILE A 7 -23.62 15.67 -7.53
CA ILE A 7 -24.69 14.76 -7.07
C ILE A 7 -24.75 13.59 -8.05
N LEU A 8 -23.90 12.57 -7.88
CA LEU A 8 -24.11 11.24 -8.48
C LEU A 8 -23.25 10.21 -7.71
N SER A 9 -23.56 10.04 -6.43
CA SER A 9 -22.87 9.08 -5.54
C SER A 9 -23.85 8.33 -4.64
N LEU A 10 -25.05 7.98 -5.13
CA LEU A 10 -26.08 7.34 -4.29
C LEU A 10 -26.99 6.32 -4.98
N LEU A 11 -26.64 5.80 -6.17
CA LEU A 11 -27.32 4.62 -6.72
C LEU A 11 -26.28 3.61 -7.19
N LEU A 12 -26.09 2.56 -6.38
CA LEU A 12 -25.70 1.19 -6.81
C LEU A 12 -25.64 0.18 -5.65
N LEU A 13 -26.06 0.56 -4.43
CA LEU A 13 -26.37 -0.40 -3.35
C LEU A 13 -27.85 -0.81 -3.39
N ALA A 14 -28.20 -1.66 -4.33
CA ALA A 14 -29.35 -2.58 -4.23
C ALA A 14 -29.31 -3.55 -5.41
N LEU A 15 -28.89 -4.80 -5.16
CA LEU A 15 -29.48 -6.02 -5.71
C LEU A 15 -28.61 -7.23 -5.32
N THR A 16 -28.63 -7.57 -4.03
CA THR A 16 -28.47 -8.96 -3.60
C THR A 16 -29.86 -9.55 -3.43
N ARG A 17 -30.24 -10.53 -4.27
CA ARG A 17 -31.01 -11.76 -3.97
C ARG A 17 -31.69 -12.29 -5.23
N GLY A 18 -31.47 -13.57 -5.50
CA GLY A 18 -32.21 -14.32 -6.50
C GLY A 18 -31.53 -15.61 -6.93
N HIS A 19 -31.23 -16.52 -5.98
CA HIS A 19 -31.20 -17.95 -6.31
C HIS A 19 -32.66 -18.42 -6.33
N ALA A 20 -33.14 -18.80 -7.51
CA ALA A 20 -34.32 -19.63 -7.67
C ALA A 20 -34.08 -20.53 -8.89
N GLU A 21 -33.85 -21.78 -8.57
CA GLU A 21 -33.97 -22.95 -9.43
C GLU A 21 -35.39 -22.98 -10.00
N ASP A 22 -35.52 -23.04 -11.33
CA ASP A 22 -36.75 -23.53 -11.94
C ASP A 22 -36.43 -24.23 -13.27
N THR A 23 -36.70 -25.53 -13.25
CA THR A 23 -36.60 -26.43 -14.39
C THR A 23 -37.93 -26.35 -15.12
N SER A 24 -37.99 -25.64 -16.25
CA SER A 24 -39.13 -25.73 -17.16
C SER A 24 -38.65 -25.68 -18.60
N THR A 25 -38.67 -26.84 -19.23
CA THR A 25 -38.64 -27.04 -20.67
C THR A 25 -39.76 -26.23 -21.32
N THR A 26 -39.43 -25.20 -22.08
CA THR A 26 -40.31 -24.63 -23.09
C THR A 26 -39.43 -24.17 -24.25
N GLU A 27 -39.43 -24.96 -25.31
CA GLU A 27 -38.86 -24.62 -26.62
C GLU A 27 -39.54 -23.34 -27.11
N THR A 28 -38.95 -22.20 -26.78
CA THR A 28 -39.35 -20.92 -27.34
C THR A 28 -38.32 -20.59 -28.41
N HIS A 29 -38.69 -20.82 -29.67
CA HIS A 29 -38.00 -20.28 -30.82
C HIS A 29 -37.86 -18.77 -30.63
N THR A 30 -36.72 -18.36 -30.08
CA THR A 30 -36.32 -16.97 -30.05
C THR A 30 -35.59 -16.77 -31.35
N GLU A 31 -36.23 -16.08 -32.29
CA GLU A 31 -35.54 -15.58 -33.47
C GLU A 31 -34.27 -14.87 -33.01
N THR A 32 -33.14 -15.46 -33.38
CA THR A 32 -31.81 -14.94 -33.10
C THR A 32 -31.74 -13.55 -33.73
N LYS A 33 -31.95 -12.51 -32.93
CA LYS A 33 -31.40 -11.18 -33.25
C LYS A 33 -29.90 -11.41 -33.37
N THR A 34 -29.43 -11.48 -34.60
CA THR A 34 -28.02 -11.47 -34.96
C THR A 34 -27.42 -10.18 -34.41
N THR A 35 -26.91 -10.22 -33.18
CA THR A 35 -25.79 -9.35 -32.83
C THR A 35 -24.66 -9.73 -33.76
N GLU A 36 -24.01 -8.74 -34.34
CA GLU A 36 -22.91 -8.86 -35.31
C GLU A 36 -21.65 -9.55 -34.74
N TYR A 37 -21.76 -10.10 -33.52
CA TYR A 37 -20.72 -10.78 -32.77
C TYR A 37 -21.03 -12.29 -32.74
N GLY A 38 -20.17 -13.09 -33.38
CA GLY A 38 -20.25 -14.55 -33.30
C GLY A 38 -20.02 -15.07 -31.87
N PRO A 39 -20.46 -16.31 -31.54
CA PRO A 39 -20.37 -16.89 -30.20
C PRO A 39 -18.94 -16.93 -29.63
N ILE A 40 -17.93 -16.95 -30.48
CA ILE A 40 -16.52 -16.92 -30.08
C ILE A 40 -16.12 -15.54 -29.53
N SER A 41 -16.63 -14.44 -30.13
CA SER A 41 -16.34 -13.10 -29.63
C SER A 41 -16.97 -12.88 -28.25
N MET A 42 -18.18 -13.40 -28.03
CA MET A 42 -18.86 -13.32 -26.74
C MET A 42 -18.09 -14.04 -25.63
N VAL A 43 -17.45 -15.17 -25.91
CA VAL A 43 -16.59 -15.89 -24.94
C VAL A 43 -15.28 -15.15 -24.67
N ILE A 44 -14.70 -14.51 -25.69
CA ILE A 44 -13.49 -13.69 -25.56
C ILE A 44 -13.74 -12.49 -24.64
N ASP A 45 -14.86 -11.79 -24.85
CA ASP A 45 -15.24 -10.64 -24.04
C ASP A 45 -15.52 -11.07 -22.58
N GLN A 46 -16.26 -12.17 -22.36
CA GLN A 46 -16.48 -12.72 -21.02
C GLN A 46 -15.20 -13.15 -20.30
N LEU A 47 -14.25 -13.74 -21.02
CA LEU A 47 -12.97 -14.16 -20.43
C LEU A 47 -12.09 -12.95 -20.10
N ALA A 48 -12.11 -11.92 -20.95
CA ALA A 48 -11.42 -10.66 -20.68
C ALA A 48 -12.02 -9.96 -19.45
N ASP A 49 -13.34 -9.87 -19.36
CA ASP A 49 -14.05 -9.29 -18.20
C ASP A 49 -13.70 -10.03 -16.91
N MET A 50 -13.75 -11.36 -16.91
CA MET A 50 -13.37 -12.16 -15.74
C MET A 50 -11.90 -11.98 -15.35
N ALA A 51 -10.99 -11.91 -16.32
CA ALA A 51 -9.57 -11.68 -16.07
C ALA A 51 -9.30 -10.27 -15.51
N VAL A 52 -10.04 -9.27 -15.99
CA VAL A 52 -10.01 -7.90 -15.48
C VAL A 52 -10.52 -7.86 -14.05
N ASP A 53 -11.70 -8.42 -13.75
CA ASP A 53 -12.30 -8.43 -12.41
C ASP A 53 -11.36 -9.06 -11.37
N VAL A 54 -10.78 -10.22 -11.68
CA VAL A 54 -9.83 -10.92 -10.78
C VAL A 54 -8.55 -10.08 -10.60
N SER A 55 -8.07 -9.44 -11.65
CA SER A 55 -6.85 -8.64 -11.60
C SER A 55 -7.07 -7.32 -10.86
N ASP A 56 -8.26 -6.71 -10.99
CA ASP A 56 -8.68 -5.50 -10.26
C ASP A 56 -8.75 -5.78 -8.76
N GLU A 57 -9.43 -6.86 -8.34
CA GLU A 57 -9.48 -7.29 -6.94
C GLU A 57 -8.07 -7.54 -6.39
N THR A 58 -7.21 -8.21 -7.16
CA THR A 58 -5.82 -8.48 -6.78
C THR A 58 -5.01 -7.18 -6.63
N SER A 59 -5.21 -6.20 -7.51
CA SER A 59 -4.54 -4.90 -7.44
C SER A 59 -4.99 -4.09 -6.21
N SER A 60 -6.28 -4.15 -5.87
CA SER A 60 -6.86 -3.54 -4.67
C SER A 60 -6.28 -4.16 -3.39
N GLN A 61 -6.19 -5.49 -3.34
CA GLN A 61 -5.55 -6.20 -2.23
C GLN A 61 -4.07 -5.84 -2.08
N LEU A 62 -3.35 -5.71 -3.20
CA LEU A 62 -1.95 -5.28 -3.19
C LEU A 62 -1.83 -3.86 -2.60
N GLN A 63 -2.65 -2.92 -3.07
CA GLN A 63 -2.67 -1.55 -2.54
C GLN A 63 -2.93 -1.55 -1.03
N ALA A 64 -3.96 -2.28 -0.57
CA ALA A 64 -4.29 -2.37 0.85
C ALA A 64 -3.14 -2.97 1.69
N ASN A 65 -2.37 -3.92 1.14
CA ASN A 65 -1.22 -4.51 1.81
C ASN A 65 -0.02 -3.56 1.88
N ILE A 66 0.20 -2.75 0.84
CA ILE A 66 1.22 -1.69 0.84
C ILE A 66 0.86 -0.66 1.92
N GLU A 67 -0.38 -0.16 1.92
CA GLU A 67 -0.86 0.81 2.90
C GLU A 67 -0.78 0.30 4.34
N ARG A 68 -1.21 -0.94 4.58
CA ARG A 68 -1.09 -1.57 5.90
C ARG A 68 0.35 -1.67 6.37
N THR A 69 1.28 -2.06 5.50
CA THR A 69 2.69 -2.16 5.87
C THR A 69 3.29 -0.79 6.20
N LEU A 70 2.88 0.27 5.49
CA LEU A 70 3.28 1.65 5.81
C LEU A 70 2.76 2.08 7.18
N MET A 71 1.50 1.74 7.48
CA MET A 71 0.87 2.02 8.77
C MET A 71 1.60 1.30 9.91
N ASP A 72 1.85 -0.01 9.76
CA ASP A 72 2.58 -0.80 10.76
C ASP A 72 3.97 -0.19 11.08
N ILE A 73 4.71 0.30 10.06
CA ILE A 73 6.02 0.93 10.29
C ILE A 73 5.85 2.26 11.05
N THR A 74 4.86 3.05 10.68
CA THR A 74 4.57 4.35 11.32
C THR A 74 4.16 4.17 12.77
N ASP A 75 3.22 3.26 13.03
CA ASP A 75 2.72 2.95 14.37
C ASP A 75 3.85 2.44 15.28
N ASN A 76 4.79 1.66 14.74
CA ASN A 76 5.96 1.22 15.49
C ASN A 76 6.90 2.39 15.88
N ILE A 77 7.12 3.36 14.98
CA ILE A 77 7.93 4.55 15.27
C ILE A 77 7.28 5.39 16.39
N ASP A 78 5.97 5.60 16.27
CA ASP A 78 5.20 6.40 17.22
C ASP A 78 5.13 5.72 18.58
N ALA A 79 4.91 4.41 18.61
CA ALA A 79 4.93 3.62 19.84
C ALA A 79 6.31 3.67 20.54
N MET A 80 7.41 3.49 19.80
CA MET A 80 8.77 3.58 20.37
C MET A 80 9.03 4.95 21.01
N THR A 81 8.67 6.02 20.31
CA THR A 81 8.91 7.39 20.79
C THR A 81 8.04 7.70 22.00
N THR A 82 6.76 7.33 21.94
CA THR A 82 5.79 7.57 23.02
C THR A 82 6.14 6.77 24.27
N ASN A 83 6.49 5.50 24.13
CA ASN A 83 6.87 4.64 25.25
C ASN A 83 8.14 5.14 25.93
N ALA A 84 9.17 5.47 25.15
CA ALA A 84 10.41 6.02 25.70
C ALA A 84 10.17 7.32 26.49
N MET A 85 9.37 8.24 25.93
CA MET A 85 9.01 9.48 26.62
C MET A 85 8.20 9.23 27.89
N ALA A 86 7.27 8.27 27.86
CA ALA A 86 6.49 7.89 29.03
C ALA A 86 7.38 7.32 30.16
N GLU A 87 8.35 6.48 29.83
CA GLU A 87 9.30 5.89 30.78
C GLU A 87 10.16 6.97 31.47
N MET A 88 10.57 8.01 30.74
CA MET A 88 11.38 9.10 31.30
C MET A 88 10.56 10.18 32.03
N SER A 89 9.25 10.26 31.78
CA SER A 89 8.40 11.39 32.19
C SER A 89 8.48 11.72 33.67
N ILE A 90 8.40 10.71 34.55
CA ILE A 90 8.46 10.92 36.01
C ILE A 90 9.82 11.47 36.43
N ALA A 91 10.91 10.88 35.93
CA ALA A 91 12.27 11.33 36.27
C ALA A 91 12.52 12.77 35.81
N ILE A 92 11.95 13.15 34.67
CA ILE A 92 12.01 14.49 34.11
C ILE A 92 11.25 15.47 35.00
N ASP A 93 10.00 15.17 35.36
CA ASP A 93 9.16 16.04 36.19
C ASP A 93 9.77 16.25 37.58
N ASP A 94 10.18 15.16 38.26
CA ASP A 94 10.85 15.22 39.56
C ASP A 94 12.09 16.12 39.53
N THR A 95 12.91 15.97 38.48
CA THR A 95 14.15 16.76 38.34
C THR A 95 13.84 18.22 38.05
N ASN A 96 12.85 18.48 37.20
CA ASN A 96 12.44 19.84 36.88
C ASN A 96 11.90 20.57 38.12
N GLN A 97 11.04 19.92 38.92
CA GLN A 97 10.52 20.49 40.16
C GLN A 97 11.64 20.84 41.15
N LEU A 98 12.61 19.95 41.33
CA LEU A 98 13.75 20.18 42.22
C LEU A 98 14.62 21.36 41.77
N LEU A 99 14.94 21.44 40.48
CA LEU A 99 15.81 22.49 39.93
C LEU A 99 15.11 23.85 39.87
N MET A 100 13.80 23.89 39.64
CA MET A 100 13.02 25.14 39.78
C MET A 100 12.98 25.64 41.23
N ALA A 101 12.88 24.72 42.20
CA ALA A 101 12.92 25.08 43.62
C ALA A 101 14.33 25.53 44.07
N ASN A 102 15.39 25.06 43.39
CA ASN A 102 16.78 25.37 43.72
C ASN A 102 17.58 25.86 42.49
N PRO A 103 17.33 27.09 42.00
CA PRO A 103 17.94 27.59 40.78
C PRO A 103 19.48 27.65 40.80
N SER A 104 20.06 27.75 42.01
CA SER A 104 21.51 27.75 42.21
C SER A 104 22.19 26.43 41.86
N CYS A 105 21.46 25.31 41.86
CA CYS A 105 22.03 24.00 41.52
C CYS A 105 22.40 23.90 40.05
N ASN A 106 21.55 24.43 39.17
CA ASN A 106 21.79 24.44 37.74
C ASN A 106 21.05 25.62 37.10
N ALA A 107 21.73 26.77 37.04
CA ALA A 107 21.19 27.99 36.45
C ALA A 107 20.95 27.88 34.93
N ALA A 108 21.55 26.88 34.28
CA ALA A 108 21.37 26.61 32.85
C ALA A 108 20.22 25.62 32.56
N TRP A 109 19.53 25.12 33.58
CA TRP A 109 18.44 24.16 33.39
C TRP A 109 17.31 24.78 32.57
N ASN A 110 17.04 24.20 31.41
CA ASN A 110 15.92 24.55 30.54
C ASN A 110 15.19 23.28 30.12
N MET A 111 13.98 23.10 30.65
CA MET A 111 13.16 21.93 30.39
C MET A 111 12.76 21.78 28.92
N GLN A 112 12.55 22.90 28.22
CA GLN A 112 12.16 22.88 26.81
C GLN A 112 13.33 22.41 25.93
N GLU A 113 14.52 22.97 26.12
CA GLU A 113 15.74 22.57 25.41
C GLU A 113 16.08 21.10 25.69
N PHE A 114 15.96 20.68 26.95
CA PHE A 114 16.17 19.29 27.34
C PHE A 114 15.20 18.34 26.62
N THR A 115 13.91 18.66 26.60
CA THR A 115 12.89 17.85 25.93
C THR A 115 13.11 17.76 24.43
N ILE A 116 13.52 18.86 23.78
CA ILE A 116 13.87 18.89 22.35
C ILE A 116 15.04 17.94 22.09
N ASN A 117 16.12 18.02 22.88
CA ASN A 117 17.29 17.18 22.72
C ASN A 117 16.94 15.68 22.88
N VAL A 118 16.15 15.31 23.89
CA VAL A 118 15.69 13.92 24.07
C VAL A 118 14.85 13.46 22.87
N THR A 119 13.93 14.31 22.40
CA THR A 119 13.09 14.00 21.23
C THR A 119 13.95 13.80 19.97
N ASP A 120 14.99 14.61 19.77
CA ASP A 120 15.89 14.50 18.64
C ASP A 120 16.74 13.21 18.70
N GLN A 121 17.18 12.80 19.89
CA GLN A 121 17.87 11.52 20.10
C GLN A 121 16.95 10.32 19.81
N LEU A 122 15.70 10.35 20.28
CA LEU A 122 14.70 9.31 19.96
C LEU A 122 14.38 9.27 18.46
N ARG A 123 14.28 10.44 17.81
CA ARG A 123 14.10 10.52 16.35
C ARG A 123 15.30 9.94 15.61
N ALA A 124 16.52 10.14 16.11
CA ALA A 124 17.71 9.53 15.52
C ALA A 124 17.67 8.00 15.59
N CYS A 125 17.12 7.42 16.67
CA CYS A 125 16.90 5.98 16.80
C CYS A 125 15.92 5.41 15.76
N THR A 126 14.89 6.17 15.37
CA THR A 126 13.86 5.73 14.41
C THR A 126 14.09 6.18 12.97
N MET A 127 15.12 6.99 12.71
CA MET A 127 15.40 7.58 11.40
C MET A 127 15.44 6.57 10.24
N ARG A 128 15.98 5.36 10.47
CA ARG A 128 16.02 4.32 9.43
C ARG A 128 14.64 3.77 9.09
N LEU A 129 13.78 3.58 10.09
CA LEU A 129 12.39 3.19 9.87
C LEU A 129 11.65 4.28 9.09
N SER A 130 11.83 5.55 9.48
CA SER A 130 11.24 6.69 8.75
C SER A 130 11.72 6.76 7.30
N GLY A 131 13.01 6.51 7.05
CA GLY A 131 13.57 6.47 5.70
C GLY A 131 12.97 5.36 4.82
N MET A 132 12.65 4.20 5.42
CA MET A 132 12.01 3.10 4.69
C MET A 132 10.59 3.43 4.25
N ILE A 133 9.84 4.24 5.01
CA ILE A 133 8.46 4.64 4.65
C ILE A 133 8.44 5.33 3.28
N GLY A 134 9.37 6.26 3.05
CA GLY A 134 9.47 6.99 1.77
C GLY A 134 9.77 6.05 0.61
N ALA A 135 10.88 5.31 0.71
CA ALA A 135 11.31 4.38 -0.35
C ALA A 135 10.23 3.33 -0.66
N TYR A 136 9.63 2.73 0.37
CA TYR A 136 8.61 1.70 0.18
C TYR A 136 7.31 2.25 -0.42
N ARG A 137 6.94 3.50 -0.11
CA ARG A 137 5.80 4.16 -0.75
C ARG A 137 6.03 4.32 -2.24
N ASP A 138 7.21 4.81 -2.63
CA ASP A 138 7.55 5.05 -4.03
C ASP A 138 7.64 3.73 -4.81
N ASP A 139 8.34 2.73 -4.25
CA ASP A 139 8.43 1.38 -4.82
C ASP A 139 7.05 0.72 -4.92
N GLY A 140 6.21 0.88 -3.88
CA GLY A 140 4.85 0.34 -3.84
C GLY A 140 3.95 0.96 -4.91
N GLN A 141 4.02 2.28 -5.10
CA GLN A 141 3.28 2.98 -6.17
C GLN A 141 3.73 2.52 -7.56
N GLN A 142 5.03 2.37 -7.78
CA GLN A 142 5.56 1.91 -9.06
C GLN A 142 5.06 0.49 -9.38
N VAL A 143 5.12 -0.41 -8.41
CA VAL A 143 4.67 -1.80 -8.61
C VAL A 143 3.15 -1.86 -8.82
N LEU A 144 2.37 -1.10 -8.06
CA LEU A 144 0.92 -1.02 -8.24
C LEU A 144 0.55 -0.49 -9.63
N SER A 145 1.26 0.56 -10.09
CA SER A 145 1.06 1.11 -11.43
C SER A 145 1.37 0.09 -12.53
N ASN A 146 2.44 -0.70 -12.38
CA ASN A 146 2.77 -1.76 -13.33
C ASN A 146 1.66 -2.83 -13.39
N VAL A 147 1.15 -3.27 -12.23
CA VAL A 147 0.03 -4.23 -12.16
C VAL A 147 -1.21 -3.67 -12.85
N GLN A 148 -1.61 -2.44 -12.51
CA GLN A 148 -2.78 -1.77 -13.10
C GLN A 148 -2.63 -1.58 -14.62
N SER A 149 -1.41 -1.33 -15.12
CA SER A 149 -1.16 -1.24 -16.56
C SER A 149 -1.47 -2.55 -17.27
N PHE A 150 -1.12 -3.71 -16.68
CA PHE A 150 -1.48 -5.00 -17.26
C PHE A 150 -2.99 -5.26 -17.24
N VAL A 151 -3.69 -4.87 -16.16
CA VAL A 151 -5.15 -4.99 -16.11
C VAL A 151 -5.82 -4.17 -17.21
N GLN A 152 -5.35 -2.93 -17.43
CA GLN A 152 -5.83 -2.10 -18.53
C GLN A 152 -5.53 -2.71 -19.91
N GLN A 153 -4.37 -3.34 -20.08
CA GLN A 153 -4.03 -4.05 -21.32
C GLN A 153 -4.95 -5.24 -21.56
N MET A 154 -5.33 -6.00 -20.51
CA MET A 154 -6.32 -7.09 -20.64
C MET A 154 -7.67 -6.56 -21.10
N ALA A 155 -8.16 -5.47 -20.50
CA ALA A 155 -9.44 -4.86 -20.85
C ALA A 155 -9.47 -4.35 -22.31
N GLN A 156 -8.34 -3.87 -22.82
CA GLN A 156 -8.25 -3.34 -24.19
C GLN A 156 -8.00 -4.42 -25.24
N LEU A 157 -7.50 -5.60 -24.84
CA LEU A 157 -7.05 -6.63 -25.77
C LEU A 157 -8.14 -7.13 -26.74
N PRO A 158 -9.40 -7.35 -26.34
CA PRO A 158 -10.46 -7.77 -27.28
C PRO A 158 -10.62 -6.78 -28.44
N ILE A 159 -10.68 -5.48 -28.13
CA ILE A 159 -10.84 -4.41 -29.12
C ILE A 159 -9.60 -4.31 -30.04
N LEU A 160 -8.40 -4.47 -29.48
CA LEU A 160 -7.15 -4.48 -30.24
C LEU A 160 -7.07 -5.67 -31.21
N CYS A 161 -7.58 -6.83 -30.80
CA CYS A 161 -7.58 -8.06 -31.61
C CYS A 161 -8.73 -8.14 -32.63
N GLN A 162 -9.80 -7.37 -32.47
CA GLN A 162 -10.89 -7.25 -33.46
C GLN A 162 -10.53 -6.26 -34.59
N ASN A 163 -9.77 -5.22 -34.30
CA ASN A 163 -9.35 -4.23 -35.29
C ASN A 163 -8.06 -4.65 -36.01
N GLN A 164 -8.17 -5.25 -37.21
CA GLN A 164 -7.00 -5.63 -38.05
C GLN A 164 -6.01 -4.48 -38.29
N ALA A 165 -6.48 -3.22 -38.31
CA ALA A 165 -5.62 -2.03 -38.44
C ALA A 165 -4.75 -1.75 -37.20
N MET A 166 -5.15 -2.23 -36.01
CA MET A 166 -4.35 -2.16 -34.78
C MET A 166 -3.50 -3.41 -34.53
N GLY A 167 -3.64 -4.47 -35.32
CA GLY A 167 -2.70 -5.60 -35.31
C GLY A 167 -1.24 -5.16 -35.56
N ALA A 168 -1.05 -4.06 -36.31
CA ALA A 168 0.25 -3.40 -36.49
C ALA A 168 0.79 -2.72 -35.21
N ALA A 169 -0.08 -2.33 -34.26
CA ALA A 169 0.33 -1.74 -32.98
C ALA A 169 0.91 -2.78 -32.01
N LEU A 170 0.61 -4.08 -32.24
CA LEU A 170 1.17 -5.21 -31.48
C LEU A 170 2.44 -5.80 -32.13
N ALA A 171 2.82 -5.32 -33.32
CA ALA A 171 4.06 -5.70 -34.00
C ALA A 171 5.36 -5.45 -33.19
N PRO A 172 5.48 -4.38 -32.37
CA PRO A 172 6.64 -4.19 -31.49
C PRO A 172 6.79 -5.26 -30.40
N LEU A 173 5.73 -6.02 -30.10
CA LEU A 173 5.77 -7.17 -29.20
C LEU A 173 6.18 -8.47 -29.90
N GLY A 174 6.53 -8.43 -31.20
CA GLY A 174 6.97 -9.59 -31.99
C GLY A 174 5.84 -10.54 -32.39
N LEU A 175 4.59 -10.10 -32.30
CA LEU A 175 3.43 -10.95 -32.50
C LEU A 175 2.75 -10.65 -33.85
N SER A 176 2.86 -11.59 -34.80
CA SER A 176 2.05 -11.64 -36.03
C SER A 176 0.92 -12.65 -35.81
N PHE A 177 -0.31 -12.28 -36.16
CA PHE A 177 -1.50 -13.10 -35.90
C PHE A 177 -2.24 -13.45 -37.19
N ASP A 178 -2.45 -14.73 -37.43
CA ASP A 178 -3.15 -15.25 -38.61
C ASP A 178 -4.68 -15.11 -38.48
N ASN A 179 -5.20 -14.94 -37.24
CA ASN A 179 -6.61 -14.65 -36.95
C ASN A 179 -6.80 -13.96 -35.57
N SER A 180 -7.96 -13.32 -35.36
CA SER A 180 -8.32 -12.60 -34.12
C SER A 180 -8.24 -13.46 -32.85
N ASN A 181 -8.58 -14.74 -32.93
CA ASN A 181 -8.49 -15.67 -31.79
C ASN A 181 -7.05 -15.93 -31.35
N SER A 182 -6.13 -16.09 -32.32
CA SER A 182 -4.70 -16.26 -32.06
C SER A 182 -4.07 -14.99 -31.50
N CYS A 183 -4.57 -13.81 -31.89
CA CYS A 183 -4.23 -12.53 -31.29
C CYS A 183 -4.61 -12.50 -29.81
N PHE A 184 -5.87 -12.80 -29.51
CA PHE A 184 -6.38 -12.73 -28.15
C PHE A 184 -5.68 -13.74 -27.23
N LEU A 185 -5.58 -15.01 -27.63
CA LEU A 185 -4.97 -16.04 -26.79
C LEU A 185 -3.49 -15.77 -26.48
N ARG A 186 -2.71 -15.36 -27.48
CA ARG A 186 -1.28 -15.02 -27.29
C ARG A 186 -1.11 -13.72 -26.51
N GLY A 187 -1.93 -12.71 -26.79
CA GLY A 187 -1.95 -11.45 -26.05
C GLY A 187 -2.27 -11.68 -24.58
N MET A 188 -3.34 -12.42 -24.26
CA MET A 188 -3.69 -12.77 -22.87
C MET A 188 -2.58 -13.57 -22.21
N THR A 189 -1.95 -14.50 -22.91
CA THR A 189 -0.82 -15.27 -22.35
C THR A 189 0.35 -14.36 -21.98
N ALA A 190 0.74 -13.44 -22.87
CA ALA A 190 1.83 -12.50 -22.62
C ALA A 190 1.50 -11.52 -21.49
N ILE A 191 0.28 -10.98 -21.46
CA ILE A 191 -0.17 -10.05 -20.41
C ILE A 191 -0.25 -10.78 -19.06
N ASN A 192 -0.78 -12.00 -19.02
CA ASN A 192 -0.81 -12.81 -17.80
C ASN A 192 0.59 -13.13 -17.27
N GLN A 193 1.54 -13.42 -18.16
CA GLN A 193 2.93 -13.65 -17.78
C GLN A 193 3.55 -12.38 -17.16
N GLY A 194 3.36 -11.22 -17.80
CA GLY A 194 3.83 -9.94 -17.30
C GLY A 194 3.18 -9.55 -15.96
N LEU A 195 1.87 -9.77 -15.82
CA LEU A 195 1.14 -9.55 -14.57
C LEU A 195 1.68 -10.45 -13.46
N ALA A 196 1.91 -11.75 -13.74
CA ALA A 196 2.45 -12.68 -12.77
C ALA A 196 3.85 -12.24 -12.29
N GLU A 197 4.70 -11.76 -13.18
CA GLU A 197 6.02 -11.22 -12.83
C GLU A 197 5.90 -9.94 -12.00
N ALA A 198 5.01 -9.02 -12.37
CA ALA A 198 4.75 -7.80 -11.60
C ALA A 198 4.24 -8.10 -10.19
N MET A 199 3.30 -9.04 -10.06
CA MET A 199 2.79 -9.52 -8.78
C MET A 199 3.86 -10.24 -7.95
N HIS A 200 4.76 -10.99 -8.60
CA HIS A 200 5.90 -11.60 -7.93
C HIS A 200 6.83 -10.52 -7.34
N ASN A 201 7.19 -9.51 -8.12
CA ASN A 201 7.99 -8.38 -7.65
C ASN A 201 7.30 -7.63 -6.50
N ALA A 202 5.97 -7.47 -6.57
CA ALA A 202 5.16 -6.93 -5.48
C ALA A 202 5.30 -7.76 -4.20
N SER A 203 5.15 -9.08 -4.31
CA SER A 203 5.28 -9.97 -3.16
C SER A 203 6.66 -9.90 -2.53
N LEU A 204 7.73 -9.80 -3.33
CA LEU A 204 9.09 -9.63 -2.84
C LEU A 204 9.27 -8.30 -2.12
N LEU A 205 8.70 -7.21 -2.65
CA LEU A 205 8.73 -5.90 -2.01
C LEU A 205 8.04 -5.93 -0.64
N LEU A 206 6.83 -6.51 -0.55
CA LEU A 206 6.08 -6.66 0.70
C LEU A 206 6.88 -7.47 1.73
N VAL A 207 7.34 -8.67 1.36
CA VAL A 207 8.05 -9.59 2.27
C VAL A 207 9.37 -9.00 2.74
N ARG A 208 10.15 -8.44 1.81
CA ARG A 208 11.44 -7.82 2.13
C ARG A 208 11.27 -6.63 3.07
N THR A 209 10.30 -5.77 2.80
CA THR A 209 10.05 -4.59 3.63
C THR A 209 9.59 -4.98 5.01
N ARG A 210 8.69 -5.95 5.14
CA ARG A 210 8.24 -6.47 6.44
C ARG A 210 9.39 -7.05 7.25
N ARG A 211 10.28 -7.82 6.63
CA ARG A 211 11.46 -8.36 7.33
C ARG A 211 12.39 -7.25 7.79
N LEU A 212 12.72 -6.31 6.89
CA LEU A 212 13.61 -5.19 7.21
C LEU A 212 13.00 -4.27 8.28
N SER A 213 11.70 -4.02 8.26
CA SER A 213 11.03 -3.20 9.28
C SER A 213 11.08 -3.86 10.66
N GLN A 214 10.91 -5.18 10.75
CA GLN A 214 11.06 -5.90 12.01
C GLN A 214 12.50 -5.85 12.54
N GLU A 215 13.48 -6.10 11.68
CA GLU A 215 14.90 -6.05 12.06
C GLU A 215 15.35 -4.66 12.50
N GLN A 216 14.96 -3.62 11.76
CA GLN A 216 15.25 -2.24 12.15
C GLN A 216 14.43 -1.83 13.37
N GLY A 217 13.20 -2.33 13.51
CA GLY A 217 12.34 -2.09 14.67
C GLY A 217 13.00 -2.52 15.97
N ALA A 218 13.55 -3.74 16.02
CA ALA A 218 14.28 -4.23 17.18
C ALA A 218 15.52 -3.37 17.52
N ARG A 219 16.25 -2.91 16.49
CA ARG A 219 17.43 -2.03 16.68
C ARG A 219 17.05 -0.63 17.14
N SER A 220 15.98 -0.08 16.59
CA SER A 220 15.43 1.21 16.99
C SER A 220 14.95 1.17 18.44
N GLN A 221 14.29 0.08 18.86
CA GLN A 221 13.90 -0.12 20.26
C GLN A 221 15.13 -0.15 21.18
N GLN A 222 16.16 -0.96 20.86
CA GLN A 222 17.40 -1.01 21.65
C GLN A 222 18.09 0.36 21.77
N CYS A 223 18.07 1.15 20.70
CA CYS A 223 18.58 2.52 20.71
C CYS A 223 17.74 3.42 21.63
N SER A 224 16.41 3.36 21.53
CA SER A 224 15.51 4.12 22.40
C SER A 224 15.69 3.76 23.87
N ASP A 225 15.81 2.47 24.20
CA ASP A 225 16.04 2.00 25.57
C ASP A 225 17.37 2.53 26.13
N ALA A 226 18.42 2.60 25.29
CA ALA A 226 19.70 3.18 25.68
C ALA A 226 19.61 4.69 25.94
N VAL A 227 18.85 5.43 25.11
CA VAL A 227 18.58 6.86 25.32
C VAL A 227 17.81 7.05 26.63
N VAL A 228 16.78 6.25 26.88
CA VAL A 228 16.01 6.28 28.14
C VAL A 228 16.92 6.09 29.34
N ALA A 229 17.75 5.04 29.33
CA ALA A 229 18.67 4.74 30.42
C ALA A 229 19.67 5.89 30.65
N GLN A 230 20.24 6.44 29.58
CA GLN A 230 21.17 7.57 29.66
C GLN A 230 20.52 8.82 30.24
N VAL A 231 19.30 9.15 29.80
CA VAL A 231 18.53 10.30 30.27
C VAL A 231 18.17 10.14 31.74
N VAL A 232 17.62 8.99 32.13
CA VAL A 232 17.25 8.72 33.53
C VAL A 232 18.46 8.83 34.45
N GLU A 233 19.61 8.29 34.03
CA GLU A 233 20.84 8.39 34.81
C GLU A 233 21.35 9.83 34.91
N TYR A 234 21.33 10.58 33.80
CA TYR A 234 21.67 12.01 33.82
C TYR A 234 20.81 12.79 34.81
N LEU A 235 19.49 12.59 34.77
CA LEU A 235 18.54 13.24 35.67
C LEU A 235 18.74 12.83 37.13
N ARG A 236 19.07 11.56 37.39
CA ARG A 236 19.43 11.07 38.72
C ARG A 236 20.66 11.80 39.27
N VAL A 237 21.70 11.98 38.46
CA VAL A 237 22.91 12.73 38.85
C VAL A 237 22.60 14.21 39.09
N GLN A 238 21.79 14.84 38.24
CA GLN A 238 21.36 16.23 38.46
C GLN A 238 20.62 16.40 39.79
N ARG A 239 19.73 15.47 40.14
CA ARG A 239 19.03 15.48 41.43
C ARG A 239 19.98 15.31 42.61
N ALA A 240 20.91 14.35 42.53
CA ALA A 240 21.88 14.10 43.61
C ALA A 240 22.85 15.27 43.84
N ASN A 241 23.15 16.07 42.81
CA ASN A 241 23.98 17.27 42.95
C ASN A 241 23.23 18.47 43.55
N CYS A 242 21.92 18.35 43.74
CA CYS A 242 21.03 19.41 44.18
C CYS A 242 20.30 19.07 45.50
N SER A 243 20.60 17.89 46.06
CA SER A 243 20.15 17.43 47.39
C SER A 243 21.13 17.79 48.49
#